data_AF-A0A290QBF3-F1
#
_entry.id   AF-A0A290QBF3-F1
#
_cell.length_a   1.000
_cell.length_b   1.000
_cell.length_c   1.000
_cell.angle_alpha   90.00
_cell.angle_beta   90.00
_cell.angle_gamma   90.00
#
_symmetry.space_group_name_H-M   'P 1'
#
loop_
_entity.id
_entity.type
_entity.pdbx_description
1 polymer ?
#
loop_
_entity_poly.entity_id
_entity_poly.type
_entity_poly.pdbx_seq_one_letter_code
_entity_poly.pdbx_strand_id
1 'polypeptide(L)'
;MNYRTKAEYYIKGITMGFVEATEVIAWCDEIVAVAPKTEDWMLEISSSGPDDRMSILSQLNTVKGEADPVELAALLKAKGVS
;
A
#
# COMPACT_ATOMS: atom_id res chain seq x y z
N MET A 1 -12.25 0.61 -4.64
CA MET A 1 -10.83 0.29 -4.86
C MET A 1 -10.45 -0.96 -4.10
N ASN A 2 -9.86 -1.94 -4.78
CA ASN A 2 -9.39 -3.17 -4.15
C ASN A 2 -8.00 -2.96 -3.49
N TYR A 3 -7.66 -3.77 -2.49
CA TYR A 3 -6.39 -3.64 -1.78
C TYR A 3 -5.17 -3.82 -2.69
N ARG A 4 -5.24 -4.70 -3.69
CA ARG A 4 -4.14 -4.91 -4.64
C ARG A 4 -3.79 -3.65 -5.44
N THR A 5 -4.79 -2.92 -5.92
CA THR A 5 -4.63 -1.67 -6.68
C THR A 5 -3.97 -0.61 -5.81
N LYS A 6 -4.42 -0.48 -4.57
CA LYS A 6 -3.85 0.46 -3.60
C LYS A 6 -2.43 0.06 -3.19
N ALA A 7 -2.16 -1.24 -3.06
CA ALA A 7 -0.81 -1.77 -2.79
C ALA A 7 0.15 -1.49 -3.95
N GLU A 8 -0.26 -1.69 -5.20
CA GLU A 8 0.53 -1.33 -6.38
C GLU A 8 0.85 0.17 -6.45
N TYR A 9 -0.13 1.01 -6.12
CA TYR A 9 0.09 2.44 -6.00
C TYR A 9 1.17 2.76 -4.95
N TYR A 10 1.13 2.12 -3.77
CA TYR A 10 2.14 2.33 -2.73
C TYR A 10 3.51 1.75 -3.08
N ILE A 11 3.58 0.59 -3.75
CA ILE A 11 4.84 0.02 -4.26
C ILE A 11 5.53 1.03 -5.18
N LYS A 12 4.79 1.58 -6.15
CA LYS A 12 5.30 2.63 -7.05
C LYS A 12 5.65 3.90 -6.29
N GLY A 13 4.83 4.30 -5.34
CA GLY A 13 5.03 5.46 -4.48
C GLY A 13 6.34 5.43 -3.71
N ILE A 14 6.60 4.33 -3.01
CA ILE A 14 7.83 4.15 -2.22
C ILE A 14 9.03 4.08 -3.17
N THR A 15 8.93 3.33 -4.27
CA THR A 15 10.01 3.16 -5.25
C THR A 15 10.40 4.48 -5.93
N MET A 16 9.42 5.34 -6.20
CA MET A 16 9.62 6.65 -6.84
C MET A 16 9.83 7.79 -5.84
N GLY A 17 9.73 7.53 -4.54
CA GLY A 17 9.95 8.50 -3.47
C GLY A 17 8.84 9.55 -3.29
N PHE A 18 7.61 9.28 -3.74
CA PHE A 18 6.46 10.18 -3.52
C PHE A 18 5.49 9.68 -2.44
N VAL A 19 5.72 8.49 -1.90
CA VAL A 19 5.01 7.94 -0.73
C VAL A 19 6.03 7.59 0.34
N GLU A 20 5.75 7.99 1.57
CA GLU A 20 6.51 7.63 2.75
C GLU A 20 5.94 6.38 3.42
N ALA A 21 6.78 5.64 4.15
CA ALA A 21 6.37 4.43 4.89
C ALA A 21 5.20 4.69 5.83
N THR A 22 5.18 5.85 6.49
CA THR A 22 4.12 6.26 7.42
C THR A 22 2.74 6.37 6.77
N GLU A 23 2.65 6.75 5.49
CA GLU A 23 1.39 6.80 4.75
C GLU A 23 0.83 5.38 4.52
N VAL A 24 1.71 4.41 4.28
CA VAL A 24 1.31 3.00 4.10
C VAL A 24 0.91 2.36 5.42
N ILE A 25 1.65 2.66 6.51
CA ILE A 25 1.31 2.22 7.86
C ILE A 25 -0.08 2.71 8.26
N ALA A 26 -0.35 4.01 8.10
CA ALA A 26 -1.66 4.60 8.41
C ALA A 26 -2.80 3.96 7.60
N TRP A 27 -2.56 3.66 6.32
CA TRP A 27 -3.53 2.94 5.50
C TRP A 27 -3.81 1.52 6.02
N CYS A 28 -2.78 0.81 6.47
CA CYS A 28 -2.95 -0.51 7.08
C CYS A 28 -3.67 -0.42 8.43
N ASP A 29 -3.39 0.57 9.27
CA ASP A 29 -4.10 0.79 10.53
C ASP A 29 -5.61 0.99 10.31
N GLU A 30 -5.97 1.79 9.31
CA GLU A 30 -7.36 1.99 8.90
C GLU A 30 -8.01 0.68 8.45
N ILE A 31 -7.32 -0.11 7.62
CA ILE A 31 -7.81 -1.42 7.18
C ILE A 31 -8.02 -2.36 8.37
N VAL A 32 -7.04 -2.47 9.27
CA VAL A 32 -7.13 -3.34 10.45
C VAL A 32 -8.33 -2.97 11.32
N ALA A 33 -8.63 -1.68 11.45
CA ALA A 33 -9.77 -1.19 12.23
C ALA A 33 -11.14 -1.55 11.64
N VAL A 34 -11.25 -1.71 10.32
CA VAL A 34 -12.55 -1.86 9.63
C VAL A 34 -12.73 -3.19 8.89
N ALA A 35 -11.65 -3.93 8.64
CA ALA A 35 -11.70 -5.17 7.86
C ALA A 35 -12.41 -6.27 8.67
N PRO A 36 -13.36 -7.01 8.05
CA PRO A 36 -14.05 -8.11 8.72
C PRO A 36 -13.10 -9.29 9.03
N LYS A 37 -11.97 -9.37 8.31
CA LYS A 37 -10.90 -10.33 8.54
C LYS A 37 -9.57 -9.65 8.25
N THR A 38 -8.68 -9.70 9.23
CA THR A 38 -7.29 -9.26 9.08
C THR A 38 -6.44 -10.33 8.38
N GLU A 39 -5.54 -9.87 7.52
CA GLU A 39 -4.51 -10.67 6.87
C GLU A 39 -3.13 -10.28 7.43
N ASP A 40 -2.15 -11.20 7.35
CA ASP A 40 -0.82 -10.99 7.94
C ASP A 40 -0.16 -9.70 7.45
N TRP A 41 -0.20 -9.42 6.15
CA TRP A 41 0.39 -8.19 5.58
C TRP A 41 -0.17 -6.90 6.21
N MET A 42 -1.44 -6.91 6.65
CA MET A 42 -2.07 -5.74 7.29
C MET A 42 -1.41 -5.47 8.64
N LEU A 43 -1.20 -6.52 9.43
CA LEU A 43 -0.61 -6.45 10.76
C LEU A 43 0.89 -6.18 10.70
N GLU A 44 1.60 -6.84 9.79
CA GLU A 44 3.04 -6.65 9.59
C GLU A 44 3.37 -5.22 9.13
N ILE A 45 2.56 -4.64 8.23
CA ILE A 45 2.75 -3.24 7.84
C ILE A 45 2.34 -2.29 8.98
N SER A 46 1.20 -2.51 9.64
CA SER A 46 0.74 -1.69 10.77
C SER A 46 1.75 -1.65 11.93
N SER A 47 2.48 -2.75 12.15
CA SER A 47 3.52 -2.86 13.18
C SER A 47 4.92 -2.40 12.74
N SER A 48 5.08 -1.97 11.48
CA SER A 48 6.37 -1.50 10.95
C SER A 48 6.73 -0.10 11.47
N GLY A 49 8.02 0.18 11.58
CA GLY A 49 8.55 1.52 11.85
C GLY A 49 8.61 2.40 10.59
N PRO A 50 8.74 3.73 10.76
CA PRO A 50 8.80 4.68 9.65
C PRO A 50 10.02 4.48 8.73
N ASP A 51 11.06 3.79 9.20
CA ASP A 51 12.28 3.51 8.44
C ASP A 51 12.25 2.15 7.72
N ASP A 52 11.20 1.33 7.94
CA ASP A 52 11.11 -0.07 7.47
C ASP A 52 10.60 -0.20 6.02
N ARG A 53 11.03 0.72 5.14
CA ARG A 53 10.58 0.79 3.73
C ARG A 53 10.69 -0.54 2.99
N MET A 54 11.78 -1.30 3.23
CA MET A 54 12.00 -2.59 2.58
C MET A 54 11.05 -3.68 3.08
N SER A 55 10.75 -3.71 4.38
CA SER A 55 9.78 -4.66 4.96
C SER A 55 8.39 -4.39 4.40
N ILE A 56 7.98 -3.11 4.41
CA ILE A 56 6.69 -2.66 3.88
C ILE A 56 6.55 -3.02 2.40
N LEU A 57 7.58 -2.76 1.58
CA LEU A 57 7.58 -3.17 0.16
C LEU A 57 7.40 -4.68 -0.01
N SER A 58 8.10 -5.48 0.79
CA SER A 58 7.95 -6.95 0.77
C SER A 58 6.50 -7.36 1.06
N GLN A 59 5.90 -6.80 2.11
CA GLN A 59 4.52 -7.10 2.51
C GLN A 59 3.50 -6.67 1.47
N LEU A 60 3.63 -5.47 0.88
CA LEU A 60 2.75 -4.98 -0.19
C LEU A 60 2.72 -5.91 -1.41
N ASN A 61 3.84 -6.57 -1.73
CA ASN A 61 3.92 -7.54 -2.83
C ASN A 61 3.18 -8.86 -2.52
N THR A 62 2.86 -9.13 -1.25
CA THR A 62 2.12 -10.34 -0.86
C THR A 62 0.60 -10.18 -0.95
N VAL A 63 0.11 -8.94 -1.01
CA VAL A 63 -1.32 -8.58 -1.09
C VAL A 63 -1.95 -9.30 -2.28
N LYS A 64 -3.02 -10.04 -2.02
CA LYS A 64 -3.70 -10.87 -3.04
C LYS A 64 -4.70 -10.07 -3.87
N GLY A 65 -5.07 -10.64 -5.01
CA GLY A 65 -6.03 -10.07 -5.96
C GLY A 65 -5.35 -9.50 -7.21
N GLU A 66 -6.17 -8.89 -8.07
CA GLU A 66 -5.73 -8.27 -9.32
C GLU A 66 -5.81 -6.75 -9.21
N ALA A 67 -4.74 -6.06 -9.59
CA ALA A 67 -4.75 -4.60 -9.64
C ALA A 67 -5.57 -4.13 -10.83
N ASP A 68 -6.45 -3.15 -10.63
CA ASP A 68 -7.14 -2.47 -11.71
C ASP A 68 -6.18 -1.45 -12.36
N PRO A 69 -5.76 -1.66 -13.62
CA PRO A 69 -4.80 -0.78 -14.28
C PRO A 69 -5.37 0.62 -14.55
N VAL A 70 -6.69 0.76 -14.71
CA VAL A 70 -7.35 2.05 -14.97
C VAL A 70 -7.41 2.87 -13.69
N GLU A 71 -7.83 2.27 -12.58
CA GLU A 71 -7.81 2.95 -11.27
C GLU A 71 -6.38 3.31 -10.86
N LEU A 72 -5.41 2.40 -11.05
CA LEU A 72 -4.00 2.67 -10.74
C LEU A 72 -3.45 3.85 -11.55
N ALA A 73 -3.70 3.88 -12.86
CA ALA A 73 -3.27 4.99 -13.71
C ALA A 73 -3.91 6.32 -13.27
N ALA A 74 -5.18 6.31 -12.85
CA ALA A 74 -5.85 7.51 -12.34
C ALA A 74 -5.19 8.03 -11.05
N LEU A 75 -4.81 7.15 -10.12
CA LEU A 75 -4.11 7.54 -8.89
C LEU A 75 -2.73 8.13 -9.16
N LEU A 76 -1.95 7.48 -10.05
CA LEU A 76 -0.62 7.95 -10.42
C LEU A 76 -0.69 9.31 -11.11
N LYS A 77 -1.63 9.47 -12.04
CA LYS A 77 -1.90 10.75 -12.71
C LYS A 77 -2.29 11.84 -11.72
N ALA A 78 -3.10 11.53 -10.71
CA ALA A 78 -3.48 12.48 -9.66
C ALA A 78 -2.29 12.93 -8.80
N LYS A 79 -1.23 12.11 -8.69
CA LYS A 79 0.04 12.47 -8.06
C LYS A 79 1.03 13.16 -9.01
N GLY A 80 0.68 13.37 -10.27
CA GLY A 80 1.56 13.96 -11.28
C GLY A 80 2.58 12.99 -11.87
N VAL A 81 2.38 11.68 -11.66
CA VAL A 81 3.19 10.62 -12.26
C VAL A 81 2.49 10.16 -13.54
N SER A 82 3.12 10.44 -14.69
CA SER A 82 2.63 10.08 -16.03
C SER A 82 3.25 8.80 -16.55
#